data_AF-A0A5E4HW24-F1
#
_entry.id   AF-A0A5E4HW24-F1
#
_cell.length_a   1.000
_cell.length_b   1.000
_cell.length_c   1.000
_cell.angle_alpha   90.00
_cell.angle_beta   90.00
_cell.angle_gamma   90.00
#
_symmetry.space_group_name_H-M   'P 1'
#
loop_
_entity.id
_entity.type
_entity.pdbx_description
1 polymer ?
#
loop_
_entity_poly.entity_id
_entity_poly.type
_entity_poly.pdbx_seq_one_letter_code
_entity_poly.pdbx_strand_id
1 'polypeptide(L)'
;MGKKFGLLFFLLLLILPLLSAKIWVNEPKLGQTLEVLVENQSLDNLTLRHPDGTLEVLSLQDGQLSYPINQSGRWELEADGQKWSWTVAAEGGSGPLRPGDARPDALGPMALLALVLVLLALAGLAVYFLVFKAPAAQPPALEKTRKNGNVRIRLRAGTRPLAQVSLEDSDGAGRKLRRERLRAGEALEMQHEWEGDMGEARATFELDGRKRELRVREGVQALETVEMLVLEEEQEPDKRPLGRAGLPERKAGGPKSNADFDRAGQKRKLARERR
;
A
#
# COMPACT_ATOMS: atom_id res chain seq x y z
N MET A 1 -16.20 16.22 5.90
CA MET A 1 -16.28 16.78 4.52
C MET A 1 -14.93 16.97 3.81
N GLY A 2 -13.76 16.86 4.47
CA GLY A 2 -12.46 17.21 3.85
C GLY A 2 -11.87 16.25 2.80
N LYS A 3 -12.33 15.00 2.68
CA LYS A 3 -11.70 14.00 1.77
C LYS A 3 -12.01 14.23 0.28
N LYS A 4 -13.15 14.83 -0.05
CA LYS A 4 -13.56 15.09 -1.45
C LYS A 4 -12.85 16.32 -2.04
N PHE A 5 -12.50 17.29 -1.21
CA PHE A 5 -11.78 18.50 -1.63
C PHE A 5 -10.33 18.22 -2.04
N GLY A 6 -9.63 17.33 -1.32
CA GLY A 6 -8.26 16.96 -1.67
C GLY A 6 -8.13 16.27 -3.02
N LEU A 7 -9.06 15.36 -3.34
CA LEU A 7 -9.07 14.67 -4.64
C LEU A 7 -9.37 15.65 -5.78
N LEU A 8 -10.34 16.55 -5.60
CA LEU A 8 -10.70 17.56 -6.60
C LEU A 8 -9.55 18.52 -6.88
N PHE A 9 -8.88 19.00 -5.82
CA PHE A 9 -7.72 19.90 -5.93
C PHE A 9 -6.57 19.26 -6.70
N PHE A 10 -6.32 17.98 -6.44
CA PHE A 10 -5.27 17.22 -7.10
C PHE A 10 -5.58 16.93 -8.57
N LEU A 11 -6.86 16.67 -8.89
CA LEU A 11 -7.31 16.51 -10.28
C LEU A 11 -7.16 17.82 -11.07
N LEU A 12 -7.46 18.97 -10.43
CA LEU A 12 -7.28 20.30 -11.00
C LEU A 12 -5.81 20.61 -11.30
N LEU A 13 -4.90 20.26 -10.39
CA LEU A 13 -3.44 20.40 -10.58
C LEU A 13 -2.91 19.57 -11.77
N LEU A 14 -3.52 18.42 -12.04
CA LEU A 14 -3.14 17.54 -13.15
C LEU A 14 -3.56 18.09 -14.53
N ILE A 15 -4.61 18.93 -14.58
CA ILE A 15 -5.15 19.50 -15.82
C ILE A 15 -4.47 20.84 -16.17
N LEU A 16 -3.98 21.58 -15.18
CA LEU A 16 -3.27 22.86 -15.37
C LEU A 16 -2.13 22.84 -16.42
N PRO A 17 -1.22 21.84 -16.46
CA PRO A 17 -0.16 21.83 -17.48
C PRO A 17 -0.64 21.47 -18.90
N LEU A 18 -1.87 20.95 -19.06
CA LEU A 18 -2.48 20.70 -20.37
C LEU A 18 -3.07 21.97 -20.99
N LEU A 19 -3.18 23.07 -20.22
CA LEU A 19 -3.80 24.34 -20.64
C LEU A 19 -2.77 25.37 -21.15
N SER A 20 -1.47 25.09 -21.10
CA SER A 20 -0.43 25.99 -21.61
C SER A 20 -0.27 25.85 -23.14
N ALA A 21 -0.09 26.97 -23.84
CA ALA A 21 0.28 26.92 -25.26
C ALA A 21 1.56 26.12 -25.49
N LYS A 22 1.54 25.35 -26.58
CA LYS A 22 2.76 24.73 -27.10
C LYS A 22 3.20 25.54 -28.31
N ILE A 23 4.38 26.13 -28.20
CA ILE A 23 4.99 26.93 -29.26
C ILE A 23 6.19 26.16 -29.79
N TRP A 24 6.14 25.82 -31.06
CA TRP A 24 7.20 25.14 -31.79
C TRP A 24 7.86 26.14 -32.72
N VAL A 25 9.19 26.21 -32.67
CA VAL A 25 10.01 27.13 -33.48
C VAL A 25 11.11 26.31 -34.14
N ASN A 26 11.25 26.42 -35.46
CA ASN A 26 12.40 25.82 -36.15
C ASN A 26 13.70 26.62 -35.91
N GLU A 27 14.87 26.04 -36.16
CA GLU A 27 16.16 26.76 -36.14
C GLU A 27 16.57 27.11 -37.58
N PRO A 28 16.13 28.25 -38.15
CA PRO A 28 16.37 28.58 -39.56
C PRO A 28 17.80 29.03 -39.83
N LYS A 29 18.29 28.78 -41.05
CA LYS A 29 19.56 29.32 -41.57
C LYS A 29 19.32 30.59 -42.39
N LEU A 30 20.41 31.30 -42.73
CA LEU A 30 20.33 32.46 -43.61
C LEU A 30 19.69 32.06 -44.95
N GLY A 31 18.70 32.83 -45.41
CA GLY A 31 17.94 32.53 -46.62
C GLY A 31 16.82 31.49 -46.44
N GLN A 32 16.60 30.96 -45.23
CA GLN A 32 15.48 30.07 -44.91
C GLN A 32 14.33 30.81 -44.24
N THR A 33 13.19 30.13 -44.14
CA THR A 33 11.98 30.64 -43.47
C THR A 33 11.95 30.14 -42.02
N LEU A 34 11.78 31.09 -41.08
CA LEU A 34 11.36 30.81 -39.71
C LEU A 34 9.91 30.34 -39.74
N GLU A 35 9.67 29.15 -39.19
CA GLU A 35 8.34 28.58 -39.02
C GLU A 35 8.04 28.51 -37.52
N VAL A 36 6.93 29.14 -37.12
CA VAL A 36 6.40 29.06 -35.76
C VAL A 36 5.01 28.45 -35.82
N LEU A 37 4.77 27.43 -34.99
CA LEU A 37 3.46 26.80 -34.79
C LEU A 37 3.04 26.97 -33.34
N VAL A 38 1.87 27.56 -33.13
CA VAL A 38 1.24 27.78 -31.83
C VAL A 38 0.01 26.88 -31.73
N GLU A 39 0.07 25.89 -30.85
CA GLU A 39 -1.07 25.01 -30.55
C GLU A 39 -1.75 25.44 -29.23
N ASN A 40 -3.08 25.32 -29.20
CA ASN A 40 -3.93 25.48 -28.00
C ASN A 40 -3.98 26.90 -27.39
N GLN A 41 -3.68 27.96 -28.13
CA GLN A 41 -3.96 29.36 -27.72
C GLN A 41 -4.42 30.22 -28.89
N SER A 42 -5.29 31.19 -28.59
CA SER A 42 -5.61 32.34 -29.45
C SER A 42 -4.53 33.42 -29.29
N LEU A 43 -3.28 33.08 -29.60
CA LEU A 43 -2.20 34.05 -29.58
C LEU A 43 -2.20 34.75 -30.94
N ASP A 44 -2.53 36.04 -30.95
CA ASP A 44 -2.71 36.77 -32.21
C ASP A 44 -1.40 37.33 -32.75
N ASN A 45 -0.45 37.65 -31.86
CA ASN A 45 0.77 38.37 -32.21
C ASN A 45 2.01 37.84 -31.47
N LEU A 46 3.14 37.85 -32.17
CA LEU A 46 4.48 37.53 -31.68
C LEU A 46 5.38 38.75 -31.82
N THR A 47 6.38 38.89 -30.95
CA THR A 47 7.40 39.93 -31.11
C THR A 47 8.71 39.30 -31.55
N LEU A 48 9.22 39.68 -32.71
CA LEU A 48 10.51 39.26 -33.23
C LEU A 48 11.52 40.40 -33.07
N ARG A 49 12.65 40.11 -32.44
CA ARG A 49 13.82 40.97 -32.39
C ARG A 49 14.84 40.52 -33.43
N HIS A 50 15.18 41.45 -34.31
CA HIS A 50 16.19 41.28 -35.35
C HIS A 50 17.61 41.42 -34.77
N PRO A 51 18.65 40.95 -35.50
CA PRO A 51 20.04 41.09 -35.09
C PRO A 51 20.52 42.53 -34.93
N ASP A 52 19.92 43.48 -35.64
CA ASP A 52 20.20 44.91 -35.55
C ASP A 52 19.52 45.57 -34.32
N GLY A 53 18.77 44.81 -33.53
CA GLY A 53 18.05 45.26 -32.35
C GLY A 53 16.66 45.83 -32.64
N THR A 54 16.22 45.86 -33.90
CA THR A 54 14.85 46.27 -34.24
C THR A 54 13.83 45.25 -33.75
N LEU A 55 12.65 45.75 -33.39
CA LEU A 55 11.53 44.96 -32.90
C LEU A 55 10.39 45.02 -33.90
N GLU A 56 9.84 43.86 -34.23
CA GLU A 56 8.73 43.71 -35.17
C GLU A 56 7.63 42.86 -34.54
N VAL A 57 6.37 43.30 -34.67
CA VAL A 57 5.21 42.56 -34.21
C VAL A 57 4.62 41.81 -35.40
N LEU A 58 4.61 40.49 -35.30
CA LEU A 58 4.18 39.57 -36.36
C LEU A 58 2.86 38.93 -35.96
N SER A 59 1.85 39.05 -36.82
CA SER A 59 0.56 38.40 -36.59
C SER A 59 0.59 36.95 -37.07
N LEU A 60 -0.02 36.07 -36.28
CA LEU A 60 -0.17 34.65 -36.61
C LEU A 60 -1.37 34.45 -37.54
N GLN A 61 -1.22 33.60 -38.55
CA GLN A 61 -2.33 33.12 -39.39
C GLN A 61 -2.64 31.68 -39.00
N ASP A 62 -3.83 31.44 -38.46
CA ASP A 62 -4.26 30.11 -37.99
C ASP A 62 -3.26 29.43 -37.02
N GLY A 63 -2.64 30.23 -36.15
CA GLY A 63 -1.62 29.75 -35.20
C GLY A 63 -0.27 29.45 -35.86
N GLN A 64 -0.05 29.86 -37.10
CA GLN A 64 1.20 29.67 -37.83
C GLN A 64 1.83 31.01 -38.26
N LEU A 65 3.15 31.08 -38.23
CA LEU A 65 3.94 32.19 -38.75
C LEU A 65 5.02 31.63 -39.67
N SER A 66 5.17 32.25 -40.83
CA SER A 66 6.28 32.03 -41.76
C SER A 66 6.98 33.36 -42.01
N TYR A 67 8.25 33.47 -41.60
CA TYR A 67 9.01 34.72 -41.69
C TYR A 67 10.39 34.49 -42.33
N PRO A 68 10.76 35.21 -43.41
CA PRO A 68 12.04 34.99 -44.09
C PRO A 68 13.23 35.54 -43.30
N ILE A 69 14.27 34.72 -43.11
CA ILE A 69 15.50 35.12 -42.45
C ILE A 69 16.50 35.66 -43.48
N ASN A 70 16.71 36.98 -43.45
CA ASN A 70 17.53 37.72 -44.41
C ASN A 70 18.84 38.28 -43.83
N GLN A 71 19.07 38.12 -42.52
CA GLN A 71 20.26 38.63 -41.83
C GLN A 71 20.89 37.58 -40.92
N SER A 72 22.22 37.58 -40.87
CA SER A 72 22.99 36.80 -39.90
C SER A 72 23.07 37.53 -38.56
N GLY A 73 23.24 36.77 -37.49
CA GLY A 73 23.32 37.28 -36.12
C GLY A 73 22.27 36.67 -35.20
N ARG A 74 22.08 37.30 -34.03
CA ARG A 74 21.21 36.80 -32.97
C ARG A 74 19.78 37.28 -33.18
N TRP A 75 18.85 36.33 -33.26
CA TRP A 75 17.42 36.57 -33.35
C TRP A 75 16.77 36.19 -32.02
N GLU A 76 15.74 36.93 -31.61
CA GLU A 76 14.95 36.60 -30.42
C GLU A 76 13.45 36.67 -30.74
N LEU A 77 12.69 35.65 -30.36
CA LEU A 77 11.23 35.62 -30.45
C LEU A 77 10.65 35.69 -29.04
N GLU A 78 9.65 36.54 -28.84
CA GLU A 78 8.88 36.64 -27.60
C GLU A 78 7.39 36.39 -27.87
N ALA A 79 6.81 35.46 -27.10
CA ALA A 79 5.41 35.06 -27.17
C ALA A 79 4.90 34.70 -25.78
N ASP A 80 3.79 35.26 -25.33
CA ASP A 80 3.19 34.98 -24.00
C ASP A 80 4.19 35.06 -22.82
N GLY A 81 5.17 35.96 -22.91
CA GLY A 81 6.25 36.11 -21.92
C GLY A 81 7.35 35.04 -21.97
N GLN A 82 7.27 34.07 -22.89
CA GLN A 82 8.35 33.13 -23.19
C GLN A 82 9.28 33.72 -24.26
N LYS A 83 10.58 33.45 -24.12
CA LYS A 83 11.63 33.98 -25.00
C LYS A 83 12.44 32.85 -25.60
N TRP A 84 12.60 32.86 -26.91
CA TRP A 84 13.48 31.98 -27.65
C TRP A 84 14.55 32.81 -28.32
N SER A 85 15.80 32.32 -28.34
CA SER A 85 16.91 33.00 -29.00
C SER A 85 17.75 32.01 -29.79
N TRP A 86 18.11 32.37 -31.01
CA TRP A 86 19.00 31.58 -31.86
C TRP A 86 19.96 32.48 -32.63
N THR A 87 21.05 31.89 -33.12
CA THR A 87 22.09 32.62 -33.87
C THR A 87 22.20 32.05 -35.27
N VAL A 88 21.98 32.90 -36.26
CA VAL A 88 22.09 32.56 -37.68
C VAL A 88 23.50 32.90 -38.15
N ALA A 89 24.25 31.91 -38.60
CA ALA A 89 25.61 32.12 -39.12
C ALA A 89 25.58 32.87 -40.47
N ALA A 90 26.58 33.71 -40.71
CA ALA A 90 26.81 34.30 -42.03
C ALA A 90 27.33 33.23 -43.01
N GLU A 91 26.86 33.25 -44.26
CA GLU A 91 27.44 32.42 -45.31
C GLU A 91 28.93 32.79 -45.52
N GLY A 92 29.81 31.79 -45.45
CA GLY A 92 31.26 31.95 -45.69
C GLY A 92 32.17 31.89 -44.46
N GLY A 93 31.63 31.69 -43.24
CA GLY A 93 32.43 31.56 -42.03
C GLY A 93 32.91 30.14 -41.75
N SER A 94 33.96 29.65 -42.43
CA SER A 94 34.75 28.52 -41.93
C SER A 94 35.62 28.99 -40.76
N GLY A 95 35.02 29.06 -39.56
CA GLY A 95 35.71 29.29 -38.30
C GLY A 95 35.50 28.10 -37.36
N PRO A 96 36.49 27.73 -36.54
CA PRO A 96 36.41 26.54 -35.71
C PRO A 96 35.23 26.65 -34.75
N LEU A 97 34.43 25.58 -34.70
CA LEU A 97 33.43 25.34 -33.66
C LEU A 97 34.05 25.66 -32.31
N ARG A 98 33.64 26.77 -31.69
CA ARG A 98 33.90 27.02 -30.27
C ARG A 98 33.01 26.05 -29.50
N PRO A 99 33.58 25.08 -28.75
CA PRO A 99 32.82 24.32 -27.77
C PRO A 99 32.68 25.20 -26.54
N GLY A 100 31.49 25.73 -26.29
CA GLY A 100 31.30 26.65 -25.19
C GLY A 100 29.99 27.39 -25.30
N ASP A 101 28.91 26.64 -25.19
CA ASP A 101 27.80 26.97 -24.31
C ASP A 101 27.02 25.66 -24.19
N ALA A 102 27.33 24.91 -23.13
CA ALA A 102 26.43 23.88 -22.64
C ALA A 102 25.12 24.60 -22.31
N ARG A 103 24.20 24.64 -23.28
CA ARG A 103 22.78 24.84 -23.01
C ARG A 103 22.49 23.90 -21.83
N PRO A 104 21.94 24.37 -20.70
CA PRO A 104 21.43 23.44 -19.70
C PRO A 104 20.43 22.57 -20.45
N ASP A 105 20.83 21.31 -20.66
CA ASP A 105 20.07 20.33 -21.41
C ASP A 105 18.62 20.33 -20.91
N ALA A 106 17.71 20.03 -21.83
CA ALA A 106 16.26 19.93 -21.68
C ALA A 106 15.76 18.92 -20.61
N LEU A 107 16.60 18.58 -19.63
CA LEU A 107 16.32 17.79 -18.44
C LEU A 107 15.59 18.58 -17.35
N GLY A 108 15.61 19.91 -17.35
CA GLY A 108 14.86 20.75 -16.40
C GLY A 108 13.37 20.41 -16.31
N PRO A 109 12.62 20.41 -17.44
CA PRO A 109 11.20 20.03 -17.44
C PRO A 109 10.97 18.53 -17.18
N MET A 110 11.85 17.64 -17.65
CA MET A 110 11.74 16.19 -17.40
C MET A 110 12.01 15.83 -15.93
N ALA A 111 12.95 16.48 -15.26
CA ALA A 111 13.23 16.31 -13.84
C ALA A 111 12.07 16.83 -12.98
N LEU A 112 11.46 17.95 -13.40
CA LEU A 112 10.23 18.47 -12.79
C LEU A 112 9.06 17.49 -12.96
N LEU A 113 8.87 16.91 -14.15
CA LEU A 113 7.85 15.89 -14.39
C LEU A 113 8.09 14.63 -13.53
N ALA A 114 9.33 14.16 -13.46
CA ALA A 114 9.70 13.02 -12.62
C ALA A 114 9.44 13.30 -11.13
N LEU A 115 9.78 14.49 -10.65
CA LEU A 115 9.49 14.90 -9.27
C LEU A 115 7.98 14.96 -9.00
N VAL A 116 7.19 15.50 -9.94
CA VAL A 116 5.72 15.54 -9.84
C VAL A 116 5.15 14.12 -9.80
N LEU A 117 5.64 13.19 -10.61
CA LEU A 117 5.23 11.78 -10.58
C LEU A 117 5.58 11.08 -9.26
N VAL A 118 6.75 11.38 -8.68
CA VAL A 118 7.14 10.86 -7.36
C VAL A 118 6.24 11.43 -6.27
N LEU A 119 5.96 12.73 -6.28
CA LEU A 119 5.03 13.36 -5.34
C LEU A 119 3.60 12.81 -5.50
N LEU A 120 3.18 12.53 -6.73
CA LEU A 120 1.91 11.89 -7.06
C LEU A 120 1.83 10.47 -6.46
N ALA A 121 2.88 9.67 -6.64
CA ALA A 121 2.97 8.33 -6.09
C ALA A 121 2.98 8.33 -4.55
N LEU A 122 3.74 9.25 -3.93
CA LEU A 122 3.80 9.41 -2.48
C LEU A 122 2.47 9.90 -1.90
N ALA A 123 1.78 10.82 -2.59
CA ALA A 123 0.45 11.28 -2.20
C ALA A 123 -0.58 10.15 -2.33
N GLY A 124 -0.52 9.35 -3.41
CA GLY A 124 -1.35 8.16 -3.58
C GLY A 124 -1.11 7.13 -2.49
N LEU A 125 0.15 6.88 -2.13
CA LEU A 125 0.55 6.00 -1.03
C LEU A 125 0.05 6.54 0.32
N ALA A 126 0.18 7.84 0.57
CA ALA A 126 -0.30 8.48 1.79
C ALA A 126 -1.84 8.41 1.91
N VAL A 127 -2.57 8.64 0.82
CA VAL A 127 -4.03 8.48 0.77
C VAL A 127 -4.41 7.02 0.98
N TYR A 128 -3.68 6.07 0.40
CA TYR A 128 -3.89 4.65 0.66
C TYR A 128 -3.74 4.32 2.15
N PHE A 129 -2.67 4.77 2.82
CA PHE A 129 -2.51 4.56 4.26
C PHE A 129 -3.53 5.31 5.12
N LEU A 130 -4.02 6.47 4.69
CA LEU A 130 -5.04 7.25 5.42
C LEU A 130 -6.46 6.71 5.26
N VAL A 131 -6.79 6.13 4.10
CA VAL A 131 -8.11 5.57 3.79
C VAL A 131 -8.20 4.11 4.21
N PHE A 132 -7.15 3.33 3.92
CA PHE A 132 -7.01 1.93 4.32
C PHE A 132 -6.07 1.81 5.51
N LYS A 133 -6.25 2.66 6.54
CA LYS A 133 -5.63 2.41 7.84
C LYS A 133 -5.97 0.97 8.22
N ALA A 134 -4.96 0.10 8.26
CA ALA A 134 -5.12 -1.22 8.81
C ALA A 134 -5.77 -1.04 10.20
N PRO A 135 -6.95 -1.64 10.46
CA PRO A 135 -7.60 -1.48 11.75
C PRO A 135 -6.58 -1.90 12.80
N ALA A 136 -6.24 -0.97 13.71
CA ALA A 136 -5.31 -1.25 14.79
C ALA A 136 -5.73 -2.58 15.43
N ALA A 137 -4.79 -3.53 15.54
CA ALA A 137 -5.09 -4.85 16.04
C ALA A 137 -5.68 -4.74 17.45
N GLN A 138 -6.99 -4.92 17.57
CA GLN A 138 -7.67 -4.87 18.87
C GLN A 138 -7.58 -6.28 19.45
N PRO A 139 -6.93 -6.45 20.61
CA PRO A 139 -6.89 -7.75 21.26
C PRO A 139 -8.29 -8.14 21.78
N PRO A 140 -8.53 -9.44 22.00
CA PRO A 140 -9.70 -9.89 22.74
C PRO A 140 -9.74 -9.26 24.14
N ALA A 141 -10.92 -8.88 24.60
CA ALA A 141 -11.09 -8.23 25.89
C ALA A 141 -12.33 -8.76 26.63
N LEU A 142 -12.17 -8.97 27.93
CA LEU A 142 -13.23 -9.36 28.86
C LEU A 142 -13.58 -8.16 29.74
N GLU A 143 -14.86 -7.81 29.77
CA GLU A 143 -15.40 -6.67 30.50
C GLU A 143 -16.45 -7.18 31.49
N LYS A 144 -16.35 -6.78 32.76
CA LYS A 144 -17.38 -7.02 33.79
C LYS A 144 -17.73 -5.69 34.45
N THR A 145 -19.01 -5.32 34.36
CA THR A 145 -19.52 -4.05 34.91
C THR A 145 -20.80 -4.29 35.70
N ARG A 146 -21.02 -3.50 36.74
CA ARG A 146 -22.26 -3.48 37.51
C ARG A 146 -22.95 -2.14 37.30
N LYS A 147 -24.26 -2.19 37.00
CA LYS A 147 -25.11 -1.00 36.95
C LYS A 147 -26.49 -1.34 37.50
N ASN A 148 -26.93 -0.61 38.52
CA ASN A 148 -28.28 -0.72 39.09
C ASN A 148 -28.66 -2.17 39.48
N GLY A 149 -27.78 -2.88 40.20
CA GLY A 149 -28.03 -4.28 40.62
C GLY A 149 -27.91 -5.32 39.50
N ASN A 150 -27.65 -4.92 38.26
CA ASN A 150 -27.40 -5.82 37.14
C ASN A 150 -25.90 -5.93 36.85
N VAL A 151 -25.41 -7.17 36.74
CA VAL A 151 -24.05 -7.49 36.32
C VAL A 151 -24.06 -7.83 34.84
N ARG A 152 -23.20 -7.15 34.07
CA ARG A 152 -22.98 -7.38 32.65
C ARG A 152 -21.56 -7.86 32.42
N ILE A 153 -21.42 -9.01 31.78
CA ILE A 153 -20.14 -9.60 31.40
C ILE A 153 -20.09 -9.76 29.89
N ARG A 154 -19.07 -9.18 29.26
CA ARG A 154 -18.93 -9.15 27.81
C ARG A 154 -17.51 -9.55 27.40
N LEU A 155 -17.41 -10.59 26.58
CA LEU A 155 -16.19 -10.95 25.87
C LEU A 155 -16.25 -10.42 24.45
N ARG A 156 -15.24 -9.66 24.02
CA ARG A 156 -15.09 -9.16 22.64
C ARG A 156 -13.96 -9.92 21.95
N ALA A 157 -14.17 -10.34 20.70
CA ALA A 157 -13.18 -11.06 19.91
C ALA A 157 -11.98 -10.20 19.47
N GLY A 158 -12.17 -8.89 19.33
CA GLY A 158 -11.16 -8.00 18.75
C GLY A 158 -11.07 -8.15 17.23
N THR A 159 -9.89 -8.01 16.65
CA THR A 159 -9.69 -8.08 15.18
C THR A 159 -9.55 -9.50 14.63
N ARG A 160 -9.32 -10.50 15.49
CA ARG A 160 -9.20 -11.92 15.09
C ARG A 160 -10.41 -12.73 15.59
N PRO A 161 -10.86 -13.74 14.84
CA PRO A 161 -11.93 -14.62 15.31
C PRO A 161 -11.44 -15.50 16.47
N LEU A 162 -12.35 -15.81 17.41
CA LEU A 162 -12.10 -16.74 18.51
C LEU A 162 -12.81 -18.07 18.26
N ALA A 163 -12.18 -19.18 18.63
CA ALA A 163 -12.78 -20.51 18.62
C ALA A 163 -12.97 -21.04 20.04
N GLN A 164 -13.85 -22.05 20.22
CA GLN A 164 -14.11 -22.74 21.49
C GLN A 164 -14.35 -21.79 22.67
N VAL A 165 -15.21 -20.79 22.46
CA VAL A 165 -15.45 -19.71 23.40
C VAL A 165 -16.36 -20.17 24.53
N SER A 166 -15.95 -19.94 25.77
CA SER A 166 -16.75 -20.15 26.96
C SER A 166 -16.62 -18.95 27.90
N LEU A 167 -17.76 -18.47 28.38
CA LEU A 167 -17.87 -17.36 29.32
C LEU A 167 -18.61 -17.84 30.58
N GLU A 168 -18.05 -17.54 31.74
CA GLU A 168 -18.53 -18.01 33.03
C GLU A 168 -18.37 -16.91 34.08
N ASP A 169 -19.32 -16.84 35.02
CA ASP A 169 -19.25 -15.96 36.18
C ASP A 169 -19.30 -16.81 37.45
N SER A 170 -18.33 -16.63 38.35
CA SER A 170 -18.22 -17.42 39.58
C SER A 170 -19.39 -17.18 40.54
N ASP A 171 -19.94 -15.97 40.54
CA ASP A 171 -20.84 -15.52 41.61
C ASP A 171 -22.29 -15.43 41.15
N GLY A 172 -22.53 -15.08 39.90
CA GLY A 172 -23.82 -14.61 39.42
C GLY A 172 -24.94 -15.63 39.15
N ALA A 173 -24.67 -16.94 39.29
CA ALA A 173 -25.61 -18.09 39.15
C ALA A 173 -24.96 -19.33 38.48
N GLY A 174 -23.63 -19.41 38.37
CA GLY A 174 -22.96 -20.52 37.67
C GLY A 174 -23.35 -20.64 36.18
N ARG A 175 -23.89 -19.56 35.59
CA ARG A 175 -24.31 -19.56 34.19
C ARG A 175 -23.09 -19.55 33.29
N LYS A 176 -23.04 -20.54 32.40
CA LYS A 176 -21.97 -20.73 31.44
C LYS A 176 -22.51 -20.58 30.03
N LEU A 177 -22.04 -19.58 29.31
CA LEU A 177 -22.30 -19.44 27.89
C LEU A 177 -21.19 -20.11 27.10
N ARG A 178 -21.54 -20.95 26.14
CA ARG A 178 -20.58 -21.57 25.23
C ARG A 178 -20.96 -21.25 23.80
N ARG A 179 -19.94 -20.95 22.98
CA ARG A 179 -20.10 -20.73 21.55
C ARG A 179 -18.89 -21.30 20.84
N GLU A 180 -19.15 -22.07 19.79
CA GLU A 180 -18.08 -22.71 19.03
C GLU A 180 -17.14 -21.68 18.37
N ARG A 181 -17.69 -20.56 17.91
CA ARG A 181 -16.92 -19.51 17.23
C ARG A 181 -17.52 -18.12 17.44
N LEU A 182 -16.65 -17.14 17.63
CA LEU A 182 -16.97 -15.70 17.68
C LEU A 182 -16.20 -15.02 16.55
N ARG A 183 -16.89 -14.31 15.63
CA ARG A 183 -16.21 -13.66 14.50
C ARG A 183 -15.43 -12.41 14.96
N ALA A 184 -14.52 -11.94 14.12
CA ALA A 184 -13.83 -10.67 14.37
C ALA A 184 -14.86 -9.53 14.55
N GLY A 185 -14.67 -8.71 15.57
CA GLY A 185 -15.58 -7.62 15.95
C GLY A 185 -16.85 -8.06 16.71
N GLU A 186 -17.15 -9.36 16.80
CA GLU A 186 -18.31 -9.84 17.55
C GLU A 186 -18.03 -9.88 19.07
N ALA A 187 -19.11 -9.88 19.84
CA ALA A 187 -19.07 -10.03 21.29
C ALA A 187 -20.04 -11.12 21.75
N LEU A 188 -19.66 -11.83 22.81
CA LEU A 188 -20.51 -12.73 23.57
C LEU A 188 -20.81 -12.06 24.92
N GLU A 189 -22.09 -12.01 25.29
CA GLU A 189 -22.54 -11.24 26.44
C GLU A 189 -23.48 -12.05 27.33
N MET A 190 -23.31 -11.87 28.64
CA MET A 190 -24.16 -12.40 29.69
C MET A 190 -24.59 -11.25 30.61
N GLN A 191 -25.88 -11.20 30.93
CA GLN A 191 -26.45 -10.23 31.86
C GLN A 191 -27.39 -10.93 32.84
N HIS A 192 -27.31 -10.58 34.12
CA HIS A 192 -28.18 -11.09 35.17
C HIS A 192 -28.22 -10.12 36.37
N GLU A 193 -29.25 -10.25 37.19
CA GLU A 193 -29.40 -9.50 38.45
C GLU A 193 -28.55 -10.14 39.55
N TRP A 194 -27.78 -9.33 40.28
CA TRP A 194 -26.92 -9.79 41.37
C TRP A 194 -26.68 -8.68 42.40
N GLU A 195 -27.00 -8.95 43.66
CA GLU A 195 -26.93 -7.99 44.77
C GLU A 195 -25.74 -8.22 45.72
N GLY A 196 -25.06 -9.36 45.63
CA GLY A 196 -23.90 -9.71 46.47
C GLY A 196 -22.58 -9.06 46.03
N ASP A 197 -21.45 -9.53 46.56
CA ASP A 197 -20.12 -9.10 46.12
C ASP A 197 -19.82 -9.51 44.66
N MET A 198 -18.93 -8.78 43.98
CA MET A 198 -18.51 -9.15 42.61
C MET A 198 -17.36 -10.14 42.62
N GLY A 199 -17.64 -11.35 42.13
CA GLY A 199 -16.60 -12.35 41.89
C GLY A 199 -15.93 -12.24 40.55
N GLU A 200 -15.25 -13.31 40.18
CA GLU A 200 -14.40 -13.36 39.00
C GLU A 200 -15.19 -13.89 37.79
N ALA A 201 -15.29 -13.08 36.75
CA ALA A 201 -15.66 -13.56 35.43
C ALA A 201 -14.46 -14.22 34.77
N ARG A 202 -14.70 -15.36 34.11
CA ARG A 202 -13.69 -16.12 33.38
C ARG A 202 -14.15 -16.35 31.95
N ALA A 203 -13.30 -16.00 31.00
CA ALA A 203 -13.48 -16.34 29.59
C ALA A 203 -12.34 -17.24 29.14
N THR A 204 -12.68 -18.40 28.57
CA THR A 204 -11.71 -19.29 27.91
C THR A 204 -12.02 -19.37 26.43
N PHE A 205 -11.01 -19.25 25.59
CA PHE A 205 -11.17 -19.29 24.13
C PHE A 205 -9.86 -19.75 23.47
N GLU A 206 -9.94 -20.11 22.21
CA GLU A 206 -8.79 -20.44 21.37
C GLU A 206 -8.55 -19.30 20.37
N LEU A 207 -7.30 -18.83 20.32
CA LEU A 207 -6.82 -17.80 19.40
C LEU A 207 -5.53 -18.33 18.76
N ASP A 208 -5.49 -18.38 17.43
CA ASP A 208 -4.35 -18.88 16.65
C ASP A 208 -3.86 -20.28 17.10
N GLY A 209 -4.81 -21.19 17.35
CA GLY A 209 -4.50 -22.57 17.78
C GLY A 209 -4.12 -22.71 19.25
N ARG A 210 -4.04 -21.60 20.02
CA ARG A 210 -3.64 -21.61 21.42
C ARG A 210 -4.82 -21.28 22.32
N LYS A 211 -5.03 -22.10 23.36
CA LYS A 211 -6.01 -21.83 24.41
C LYS A 211 -5.54 -20.65 25.27
N ARG A 212 -6.41 -19.67 25.43
CA ARG A 212 -6.21 -18.46 26.22
C ARG A 212 -7.34 -18.31 27.24
N GLU A 213 -7.03 -17.54 28.27
CA GLU A 213 -7.93 -17.30 29.37
C GLU A 213 -7.80 -15.86 29.85
N LEU A 214 -8.96 -15.21 30.03
CA LEU A 214 -9.06 -13.89 30.63
C LEU A 214 -9.90 -13.99 31.89
N ARG A 215 -9.49 -13.24 32.92
CA ARG A 215 -10.20 -13.14 34.18
C ARG A 215 -10.33 -11.69 34.60
N VAL A 216 -11.49 -11.33 35.13
CA VAL A 216 -11.73 -9.97 35.62
C VAL A 216 -12.75 -10.01 36.75
N ARG A 217 -12.48 -9.26 37.83
CA ARG A 217 -13.45 -9.06 38.91
C ARG A 217 -14.34 -7.85 38.64
N GLU A 218 -13.74 -6.76 38.18
CA GLU A 218 -14.41 -5.53 37.79
C GLU A 218 -13.56 -4.79 36.74
N GLY A 219 -14.23 -4.14 35.77
CA GLY A 219 -13.56 -3.36 34.73
C GLY A 219 -13.28 -4.19 33.48
N VAL A 220 -12.18 -3.87 32.79
CA VAL A 220 -11.81 -4.46 31.50
C VAL A 220 -10.43 -5.08 31.58
N GLN A 221 -10.32 -6.36 31.22
CA GLN A 221 -9.06 -7.05 31.01
C GLN A 221 -8.90 -7.38 29.53
N ALA A 222 -7.90 -6.79 28.88
CA ALA A 222 -7.50 -7.16 27.52
C ALA A 222 -6.44 -8.27 27.57
N LEU A 223 -6.41 -9.12 26.54
CA LEU A 223 -5.28 -10.02 26.31
C LEU A 223 -4.09 -9.16 25.90
N GLU A 224 -3.08 -9.05 26.77
CA GLU A 224 -1.82 -8.40 26.41
C GLU A 224 -1.16 -9.21 25.29
N THR A 225 -0.95 -8.56 24.14
CA THR A 225 -0.22 -9.15 23.03
C THR A 225 1.26 -9.22 23.40
N VAL A 226 1.67 -10.28 24.11
CA VAL A 226 3.09 -10.59 24.24
C VAL A 226 3.53 -11.16 22.89
N GLU A 227 4.10 -10.31 22.05
CA GLU A 227 4.94 -10.72 20.93
C GLU A 227 6.16 -11.47 21.50
N MET A 228 6.03 -12.79 21.71
CA MET A 228 7.23 -13.62 21.76
C MET A 228 7.67 -13.84 20.32
N LEU A 229 8.68 -13.08 19.91
CA LEU A 229 9.64 -13.49 18.89
C LEU A 229 10.02 -14.96 19.17
N VAL A 230 9.45 -15.88 18.40
CA VAL A 230 9.95 -17.25 18.34
C VAL A 230 11.24 -17.14 17.55
N LEU A 231 12.37 -17.14 18.27
CA LEU A 231 13.66 -17.49 17.70
C LEU A 231 13.48 -18.78 16.91
N GLU A 232 13.81 -18.72 15.62
CA GLU A 232 13.99 -19.89 14.78
C GLU A 232 14.77 -20.95 15.56
N GLU A 233 14.16 -22.11 15.67
CA GLU A 233 14.76 -23.34 16.14
C GLU A 233 15.85 -23.70 15.13
N GLU A 234 17.03 -23.11 15.28
CA GLU A 234 18.24 -23.51 14.58
C GLU A 234 18.58 -24.90 15.10
N GLN A 235 18.11 -25.91 14.37
CA GLN A 235 18.54 -27.29 14.44
C GLN A 235 20.07 -27.31 14.42
N GLU A 236 20.68 -27.43 15.59
CA GLU A 236 22.09 -27.75 15.72
C GLU A 236 22.25 -29.23 15.33
N PRO A 237 22.93 -29.56 14.20
CA PRO A 237 23.12 -30.94 13.82
C PRO A 237 24.10 -31.61 14.79
N ASP A 238 23.61 -32.69 15.40
CA ASP A 238 24.32 -33.66 16.23
C ASP A 238 25.70 -34.01 15.61
N LYS A 239 26.76 -33.38 16.12
CA LYS A 239 28.15 -33.71 15.78
C LYS A 239 28.52 -35.04 16.43
N ARG A 240 28.19 -36.15 15.79
CA ARG A 240 28.84 -37.43 16.06
C ARG A 240 29.95 -37.68 15.02
N PRO A 241 31.21 -37.84 15.46
CA PRO A 241 32.30 -38.13 14.54
C PRO A 241 32.18 -39.54 13.96
N LEU A 242 32.39 -39.60 12.65
CA LEU A 242 32.52 -40.79 11.81
C LEU A 242 33.56 -41.77 12.37
N GLY A 243 33.09 -42.85 12.99
CA GLY A 243 33.87 -44.03 13.36
C GLY A 243 33.71 -45.15 12.34
N ARG A 244 34.69 -45.25 11.44
CA ARG A 244 35.20 -46.41 10.67
C ARG A 244 34.30 -47.65 10.45
N ALA A 245 34.18 -47.98 9.17
CA ALA A 245 33.67 -49.22 8.60
C ALA A 245 34.35 -50.49 9.13
N GLY A 246 33.54 -51.54 9.28
CA GLY A 246 33.92 -52.93 9.49
C GLY A 246 32.72 -53.86 9.24
N LEU A 247 32.58 -54.30 7.99
CA LEU A 247 31.70 -55.39 7.51
C LEU A 247 32.13 -56.76 8.10
N PRO A 248 31.47 -57.88 7.74
CA PRO A 248 30.12 -58.33 8.08
C PRO A 248 30.19 -59.74 8.75
N GLU A 249 29.06 -60.34 9.18
CA GLU A 249 28.68 -61.74 8.83
C GLU A 249 27.51 -62.30 9.67
N ARG A 250 26.53 -62.79 8.91
CA ARG A 250 25.78 -64.07 9.00
C ARG A 250 25.17 -64.58 10.33
N LYS A 251 23.86 -64.83 10.16
CA LYS A 251 23.06 -66.02 10.54
C LYS A 251 22.84 -66.31 12.03
N ALA A 252 21.57 -66.35 12.46
CA ALA A 252 20.74 -67.58 12.46
C ALA A 252 19.50 -67.41 13.37
N GLY A 253 18.42 -68.12 13.03
CA GLY A 253 17.24 -68.37 13.86
C GLY A 253 16.12 -67.35 13.60
N GLY A 254 14.98 -67.70 13.01
CA GLY A 254 14.18 -68.90 13.22
C GLY A 254 12.84 -68.48 13.85
N PRO A 255 11.69 -69.01 13.40
CA PRO A 255 10.43 -68.28 13.35
C PRO A 255 9.58 -68.45 14.61
N LYS A 256 8.71 -67.47 14.89
CA LYS A 256 7.47 -67.73 15.65
C LYS A 256 6.25 -67.18 14.90
N SER A 257 5.37 -68.14 14.70
CA SER A 257 4.07 -68.16 14.06
C SER A 257 2.99 -67.31 14.74
N ASN A 258 2.06 -66.86 13.90
CA ASN A 258 0.60 -66.83 14.07
C ASN A 258 0.02 -66.57 15.46
N ALA A 259 -0.61 -65.41 15.64
CA ALA A 259 -2.04 -65.30 15.93
C ALA A 259 -2.43 -63.81 16.00
N ASP A 260 -3.67 -63.50 15.66
CA ASP A 260 -4.36 -62.23 15.90
C ASP A 260 -4.13 -61.08 14.91
N PHE A 261 -4.20 -61.42 13.62
CA PHE A 261 -4.71 -60.51 12.59
C PHE A 261 -5.94 -61.17 11.96
N ASP A 262 -7.11 -60.97 12.56
CA ASP A 262 -8.45 -61.05 11.93
C ASP A 262 -9.54 -61.10 13.00
N ARG A 263 -10.06 -59.93 13.41
CA ARG A 263 -11.43 -59.75 13.98
C ARG A 263 -11.70 -58.29 14.36
N ALA A 264 -11.89 -57.42 13.38
CA ALA A 264 -12.63 -56.16 13.59
C ALA A 264 -13.22 -55.56 12.30
N GLY A 265 -13.13 -56.24 11.16
CA GLY A 265 -13.90 -55.93 9.96
C GLY A 265 -14.96 -57.00 9.76
N GLN A 266 -16.18 -56.59 9.40
CA GLN A 266 -17.34 -57.45 9.11
C GLN A 266 -18.06 -58.05 10.34
N LYS A 267 -18.97 -57.24 10.91
CA LYS A 267 -20.34 -57.67 11.22
C LYS A 267 -21.18 -56.43 11.53
N ARG A 268 -22.41 -56.41 11.01
CA ARG A 268 -23.47 -55.40 11.19
C ARG A 268 -23.52 -54.28 10.13
N LYS A 269 -23.36 -54.65 8.85
CA LYS A 269 -24.46 -54.41 7.89
C LYS A 269 -25.48 -55.53 8.13
N LEU A 270 -26.77 -55.22 8.01
CA LEU A 270 -27.95 -56.09 8.28
C LEU A 270 -28.45 -56.06 9.73
N ALA A 271 -29.04 -54.93 10.15
CA ALA A 271 -30.14 -54.92 11.11
C ALA A 271 -30.84 -53.55 11.08
N ARG A 272 -31.82 -53.41 10.19
CA ARG A 272 -33.05 -52.58 10.27
C ARG A 272 -33.47 -52.07 8.89
N GLU A 273 -33.67 -53.01 7.97
CA GLU A 273 -34.98 -53.10 7.33
C GLU A 273 -35.95 -53.67 8.37
N ARG A 274 -37.18 -53.16 8.40
CA ARG A 274 -38.25 -53.36 9.41
C ARG A 274 -38.24 -52.36 10.57
N ARG A 275 -38.58 -51.11 10.26
CA ARG A 275 -39.79 -50.41 10.74
C ARG A 275 -39.84 -48.99 10.19
#